data_AF-A0A2P4PHK6-F1
#
_entry.id   AF-A0A2P4PHK6-F1
#
_cell.length_a   1.000
_cell.length_b   1.000
_cell.length_c   1.000
_cell.angle_alpha   90.00
_cell.angle_beta   90.00
_cell.angle_gamma   90.00
#
_symmetry.space_group_name_H-M   'P 1'
#
loop_
_entity.id
_entity.type
_entity.pdbx_description
1 polymer ?
#
loop_
_entity_poly.entity_id
_entity_poly.type
_entity_poly.pdbx_seq_one_letter_code
_entity_poly.pdbx_strand_id
1 'polypeptide(L)'
;MCVIKCFGITQDPVTYDYALVLQYMENGDLRKYLKRTANIITWDQRLNKIYDICLALNNIHVHGLIHKDLHPGNIFIDSTFAYIGDFGFCMPANENLSNSTNKNIYGVMSYMAPEILRGKPHTLASDVYSLGVILNEIITVIPPFNNQPHDQYLALDICRGLRPNIKAETPYSLKELIEKCWNANPEDRPASKEILYLLSDKLSEYKKMPIRLSYNLNESNELQSHPQAIYKSRLLNFQNLPEPINCPNHQEFVSSRHIMKIQTGDFIIMISFIYLN
;
A
#
# COMPACT_ATOMS: atom_id res chain seq x y z
N MET A 1 13.36 1.17 -16.90
CA MET A 1 12.20 0.64 -17.68
C MET A 1 11.20 0.08 -16.67
N CYS A 2 9.89 0.18 -16.91
CA CYS A 2 8.75 -0.01 -15.95
C CYS A 2 8.21 1.26 -15.28
N VAL A 3 8.43 2.44 -15.89
CA VAL A 3 7.74 3.69 -15.56
C VAL A 3 6.95 4.14 -16.80
N ILE A 4 5.74 4.68 -16.63
CA ILE A 4 4.93 5.16 -17.76
C ILE A 4 5.68 6.24 -18.54
N LYS A 5 5.72 6.08 -19.87
CA LYS A 5 6.30 7.09 -20.74
C LYS A 5 5.36 8.28 -20.89
N CYS A 6 5.91 9.48 -20.72
CA CYS A 6 5.27 10.73 -21.12
C CYS A 6 5.80 11.13 -22.50
N PHE A 7 4.92 11.27 -23.48
CA PHE A 7 5.26 11.70 -24.83
C PHE A 7 5.27 13.22 -24.99
N GLY A 8 4.62 13.95 -24.08
CA GLY A 8 4.59 15.40 -24.08
C GLY A 8 3.32 15.97 -23.45
N ILE A 9 3.11 17.27 -23.70
CA ILE A 9 1.94 18.04 -23.27
C ILE A 9 1.17 18.46 -24.52
N THR A 10 -0.15 18.44 -24.45
CA THR A 10 -1.05 18.99 -25.46
C THR A 10 -2.05 19.94 -24.81
N GLN A 11 -2.87 20.62 -25.61
CA GLN A 11 -3.90 21.53 -25.14
C GLN A 11 -5.21 21.24 -25.89
N ASP A 12 -6.30 21.11 -25.15
CA ASP A 12 -7.64 20.97 -25.74
C ASP A 12 -8.00 22.29 -26.46
N PRO A 13 -8.32 22.26 -27.77
CA PRO A 13 -8.60 23.48 -28.53
C PRO A 13 -9.93 24.15 -28.18
N VAL A 14 -10.81 23.49 -27.43
CA VAL A 14 -12.13 23.98 -27.00
C VAL A 14 -12.07 24.49 -25.56
N THR A 15 -11.55 23.69 -24.63
CA THR A 15 -11.51 24.08 -23.20
C THR A 15 -10.26 24.89 -22.84
N TYR A 16 -9.22 24.85 -23.69
CA TYR A 16 -7.89 25.38 -23.43
C TYR A 16 -7.15 24.71 -22.25
N ASP A 17 -7.66 23.58 -21.75
CA ASP A 17 -7.00 22.82 -20.71
C ASP A 17 -5.75 22.11 -21.25
N TYR A 18 -4.69 22.11 -20.44
CA TYR A 18 -3.49 21.34 -20.73
C TYR A 18 -3.70 19.87 -20.36
N ALA A 19 -3.21 18.96 -21.20
CA ALA A 19 -3.26 17.52 -20.97
C ALA A 19 -1.89 16.89 -21.18
N LEU A 20 -1.59 15.83 -20.42
CA LEU A 20 -0.42 14.99 -20.62
C LEU A 20 -0.73 13.88 -21.61
N VAL A 21 0.17 13.66 -22.57
CA VAL A 21 0.09 12.54 -23.52
C VAL A 21 0.94 11.41 -22.97
N LEU A 22 0.30 10.39 -22.41
CA LEU A 22 0.96 9.26 -21.75
C LEU A 22 0.84 7.97 -22.55
N GLN A 23 1.74 7.02 -22.30
CA GLN A 23 1.64 5.65 -22.80
C GLN A 23 0.28 5.04 -22.42
N TYR A 24 -0.42 4.50 -23.43
CA TYR A 24 -1.67 3.79 -23.21
C TYR A 24 -1.42 2.43 -22.54
N MET A 25 -2.24 2.14 -21.53
CA MET A 25 -2.14 0.94 -20.69
C MET A 25 -3.41 0.12 -20.84
N GLU A 26 -3.39 -0.87 -21.73
CA GLU A 26 -4.57 -1.63 -22.18
C GLU A 26 -5.36 -2.29 -21.05
N ASN A 27 -4.67 -2.69 -19.97
CA ASN A 27 -5.28 -3.39 -18.84
C ASN A 27 -5.63 -2.45 -17.67
N GLY A 28 -5.47 -1.14 -17.85
CA GLY A 28 -5.80 -0.12 -16.87
C GLY A 28 -4.91 -0.18 -15.63
N ASP A 29 -5.45 0.25 -14.49
CA ASP A 29 -4.75 0.23 -13.21
C ASP A 29 -4.77 -1.16 -12.53
N LEU A 30 -3.76 -1.44 -11.70
CA LEU A 30 -3.55 -2.70 -11.01
C LEU A 30 -4.76 -3.07 -10.14
N ARG A 31 -5.44 -2.10 -9.52
CA ARG A 31 -6.64 -2.40 -8.72
C ARG A 31 -7.75 -3.00 -9.57
N LYS A 32 -8.09 -2.36 -10.69
CA LYS A 32 -9.10 -2.89 -11.63
C LYS A 32 -8.66 -4.21 -12.23
N TYR A 33 -7.38 -4.33 -12.57
CA TYR A 33 -6.80 -5.56 -13.11
C TYR A 33 -6.96 -6.74 -12.14
N LEU A 34 -6.55 -6.59 -10.88
CA LEU A 34 -6.67 -7.65 -9.86
C LEU A 34 -8.13 -8.02 -9.62
N LYS A 35 -9.04 -7.03 -9.55
CA LYS A 35 -10.47 -7.29 -9.39
C LYS A 35 -11.05 -8.13 -10.54
N ARG A 36 -10.70 -7.79 -11.79
CA ARG A 36 -11.18 -8.50 -12.99
C ARG A 36 -10.58 -9.90 -13.12
N THR A 37 -9.34 -10.07 -12.66
CA THR A 37 -8.57 -11.30 -12.85
C THR A 37 -8.48 -12.18 -11.59
N ALA A 38 -9.19 -11.82 -10.51
CA ALA A 38 -9.07 -12.45 -9.19
C ALA A 38 -9.13 -14.00 -9.24
N ASN A 39 -10.01 -14.55 -10.08
CA ASN A 39 -10.23 -15.99 -10.24
C ASN A 39 -9.30 -16.69 -11.25
N ILE A 40 -8.52 -15.94 -12.04
CA ILE A 40 -7.74 -16.49 -13.17
C ILE A 40 -6.26 -16.12 -13.13
N ILE A 41 -5.86 -15.09 -12.40
CA ILE A 41 -4.48 -14.63 -12.34
C ILE A 41 -3.59 -15.68 -11.67
N THR A 42 -2.63 -16.19 -12.44
CA THR A 42 -1.75 -17.28 -12.01
C THR A 42 -0.68 -16.79 -11.04
N TRP A 43 -0.06 -17.72 -10.32
CA TRP A 43 1.07 -17.43 -9.44
C TRP A 43 2.25 -16.79 -10.19
N ASP A 44 2.58 -17.30 -11.39
CA ASP A 44 3.65 -16.72 -12.21
C ASP A 44 3.34 -15.27 -12.62
N GLN A 45 2.10 -14.99 -13.04
CA GLN A 45 1.68 -13.63 -13.40
C GLN A 45 1.81 -12.67 -12.21
N ARG A 46 1.42 -13.09 -11.01
CA ARG A 46 1.58 -12.31 -9.78
C ARG A 46 3.05 -11.99 -9.49
N LEU A 47 3.92 -13.00 -9.54
CA LEU A 47 5.36 -12.82 -9.35
C LEU A 47 5.97 -11.87 -10.39
N ASN A 48 5.56 -11.98 -11.66
CA ASN A 48 6.01 -11.05 -12.70
C ASN A 48 5.57 -9.61 -12.37
N LYS A 49 4.31 -9.41 -11.93
CA LYS A 49 3.83 -8.06 -11.54
C LYS A 49 4.62 -7.51 -10.34
N ILE A 50 4.84 -8.33 -9.32
CA ILE A 50 5.65 -8.00 -8.15
C ILE A 50 7.05 -7.55 -8.57
N TYR A 51 7.70 -8.36 -9.42
CA TYR A 51 9.05 -8.08 -9.92
C TYR A 51 9.11 -6.74 -10.68
N ASP A 52 8.19 -6.53 -11.61
CA ASP A 52 8.11 -5.30 -12.41
C ASP A 52 7.95 -4.05 -11.53
N ILE A 53 7.08 -4.11 -10.50
CA ILE A 53 6.81 -3.00 -9.59
C ILE A 53 8.04 -2.72 -8.72
N CYS A 54 8.71 -3.76 -8.19
CA CYS A 54 9.95 -3.59 -7.43
C CYS A 54 11.08 -2.99 -8.27
N LEU A 55 11.20 -3.42 -9.53
CA LEU A 55 12.15 -2.86 -10.49
C LEU A 55 11.83 -1.39 -10.79
N ALA A 56 10.56 -1.05 -11.01
CA ALA A 56 10.10 0.31 -11.23
C ALA A 56 10.40 1.21 -10.03
N LEU A 57 10.09 0.76 -8.81
CA LEU A 57 10.33 1.55 -7.60
C LEU A 57 11.81 1.76 -7.35
N ASN A 58 12.63 0.71 -7.50
CA ASN A 58 14.08 0.85 -7.42
C ASN A 58 14.60 1.87 -8.44
N ASN A 59 14.10 1.86 -9.68
CA ASN A 59 14.47 2.86 -10.68
C ASN A 59 14.13 4.30 -10.23
N ILE A 60 12.99 4.52 -9.56
CA ILE A 60 12.63 5.83 -9.02
C ILE A 60 13.61 6.22 -7.89
N HIS A 61 13.84 5.30 -6.95
CA HIS A 61 14.66 5.55 -5.75
C HIS A 61 16.14 5.76 -6.06
N VAL A 62 16.73 5.05 -7.03
CA VAL A 62 18.15 5.26 -7.42
C VAL A 62 18.38 6.63 -8.06
N HIS A 63 17.33 7.28 -8.59
CA HIS A 63 17.38 8.68 -9.04
C HIS A 63 17.10 9.67 -7.91
N GLY A 64 17.02 9.21 -6.67
CA GLY A 64 16.78 10.05 -5.49
C GLY A 64 15.38 10.65 -5.48
N LEU A 65 14.38 9.99 -6.07
CA LEU A 65 13.00 10.44 -6.12
C LEU A 65 12.11 9.65 -5.16
N ILE A 66 11.12 10.32 -4.56
CA ILE A 66 10.07 9.73 -3.73
C ILE A 66 8.74 9.86 -4.47
N HIS A 67 8.00 8.76 -4.62
CA HIS A 67 6.73 8.73 -5.35
C HIS A 67 5.58 9.39 -4.56
N LYS A 68 5.51 9.16 -3.24
CA LYS A 68 4.56 9.74 -2.27
C LYS A 68 3.11 9.26 -2.33
N ASP A 69 2.59 8.95 -3.51
CA ASP A 69 1.23 8.38 -3.67
C ASP A 69 1.25 7.00 -4.34
N LEU A 70 2.14 6.11 -3.87
CA LEU A 70 2.26 4.76 -4.44
C LEU A 70 1.11 3.88 -3.94
N HIS A 71 0.20 3.52 -4.84
CA HIS A 71 -0.90 2.58 -4.59
C HIS A 71 -1.32 1.90 -5.92
N PRO A 72 -2.14 0.83 -5.89
CA PRO A 72 -2.52 0.11 -7.10
C PRO A 72 -3.31 0.90 -8.15
N GLY A 73 -3.79 2.10 -7.81
CA GLY A 73 -4.43 3.02 -8.78
C GLY A 73 -3.42 3.80 -9.63
N ASN A 74 -2.18 3.90 -9.14
CA ASN A 74 -1.05 4.56 -9.80
C ASN A 74 -0.05 3.53 -10.37
N ILE A 75 -0.43 2.24 -10.40
CA ILE A 75 0.29 1.18 -11.08
C ILE A 75 -0.57 0.71 -12.24
N PHE A 76 0.00 0.66 -13.43
CA PHE A 76 -0.73 0.38 -14.65
C PHE A 76 -0.19 -0.87 -15.33
N ILE A 77 -1.08 -1.59 -15.99
CA ILE A 77 -0.82 -2.90 -16.56
C ILE A 77 -0.97 -2.81 -18.08
N ASP A 78 0.06 -3.20 -18.83
CA ASP A 78 -0.08 -3.44 -20.27
C ASP A 78 -0.34 -4.93 -20.52
N SER A 79 -0.10 -5.43 -21.73
CA SER A 79 -0.30 -6.85 -22.06
C SER A 79 0.52 -7.81 -21.20
N THR A 80 1.66 -7.36 -20.69
CA THR A 80 2.67 -8.26 -20.10
C THR A 80 3.28 -7.74 -18.81
N PHE A 81 3.46 -6.42 -18.65
CA PHE A 81 4.27 -5.76 -17.63
C PHE A 81 3.45 -4.81 -16.75
N ALA A 82 3.94 -4.56 -15.53
CA ALA A 82 3.44 -3.48 -14.67
C ALA A 82 4.35 -2.25 -14.71
N TYR A 83 3.74 -1.07 -14.61
CA TYR A 83 4.41 0.21 -14.68
C TYR A 83 3.92 1.11 -13.56
N ILE A 84 4.85 1.80 -12.88
CA ILE A 84 4.48 2.88 -11.95
C ILE A 84 4.23 4.15 -12.78
N GLY A 85 3.14 4.84 -12.48
CA GLY A 85 2.74 6.10 -13.10
C GLY A 85 2.23 7.11 -12.07
N ASP A 86 1.70 8.22 -12.56
CA ASP A 86 1.25 9.37 -11.76
C ASP A 86 2.33 9.95 -10.82
N PHE A 87 3.24 10.70 -11.44
CA PHE A 87 4.32 11.40 -10.75
C PHE A 87 3.93 12.80 -10.29
N GLY A 88 2.63 13.13 -10.24
CA GLY A 88 2.16 14.48 -9.91
C GLY A 88 2.58 14.97 -8.53
N PHE A 89 2.85 14.05 -7.59
CA PHE A 89 3.36 14.35 -6.25
C PHE A 89 4.83 14.03 -6.04
N CYS A 90 5.50 13.46 -7.05
CA CYS A 90 6.86 12.96 -6.96
C CYS A 90 7.84 14.11 -6.67
N MET A 91 8.85 13.86 -5.84
CA MET A 91 9.82 14.89 -5.46
C MET A 91 11.21 14.33 -5.15
N PRO A 92 12.27 15.17 -5.22
CA PRO A 92 13.60 14.80 -4.77
C PRO A 92 13.64 14.46 -3.27
N ALA A 93 14.37 13.40 -2.91
CA ALA A 93 14.49 12.93 -1.54
C ALA A 93 15.33 13.85 -0.63
N ASN A 94 16.11 14.75 -1.22
CA ASN A 94 16.94 15.73 -0.52
C ASN A 94 16.26 17.10 -0.35
N GLU A 95 15.02 17.27 -0.83
CA GLU A 95 14.31 18.53 -0.71
C GLU A 95 13.70 18.68 0.70
N ASN A 96 14.13 19.71 1.43
CA ASN A 96 13.71 19.95 2.81
C ASN A 96 12.26 20.46 2.88
N LEU A 97 11.33 19.58 3.24
CA LEU A 97 9.91 19.90 3.49
C LEU A 97 9.65 20.58 4.85
N SER A 98 10.68 20.87 5.64
CA SER A 98 10.57 21.42 7.00
C SER A 98 9.81 22.75 7.07
N ASN A 99 9.62 23.44 5.94
CA ASN A 99 8.94 24.74 5.86
C ASN A 99 7.48 24.66 5.37
N SER A 100 6.94 23.47 5.07
CA SER A 100 5.51 23.34 4.72
C SER A 100 4.65 23.37 5.99
N THR A 101 4.03 24.52 6.26
CA THR A 101 3.08 24.72 7.35
C THR A 101 1.78 23.95 7.18
N ASN A 102 1.51 23.41 5.98
CA ASN A 102 0.34 22.59 5.70
C ASN A 102 0.66 21.09 5.85
N LYS A 103 0.28 20.53 7.01
CA LYS A 103 0.27 19.09 7.30
C LYS A 103 -0.85 18.33 6.57
N ASN A 104 -1.24 18.80 5.38
CA ASN A 104 -2.33 18.21 4.62
C ASN A 104 -1.87 16.88 4.05
N ILE A 105 -2.25 15.79 4.71
CA ILE A 105 -1.91 14.43 4.30
C ILE A 105 -2.81 14.08 3.11
N TYR A 106 -2.23 13.68 1.99
CA TYR A 106 -2.98 13.28 0.80
C TYR A 106 -2.52 11.90 0.35
N GLY A 107 -3.48 11.04 0.00
CA GLY A 107 -3.20 9.70 -0.54
C GLY A 107 -4.26 8.69 -0.17
N VAL A 108 -3.95 7.41 -0.38
CA VAL A 108 -4.83 6.28 -0.04
C VAL A 108 -4.42 5.66 1.29
N MET A 109 -5.11 6.02 2.38
CA MET A 109 -4.80 5.61 3.78
C MET A 109 -4.29 4.18 3.93
N SER A 110 -4.95 3.20 3.30
CA SER A 110 -4.62 1.78 3.46
C SER A 110 -3.24 1.37 2.96
N TYR A 111 -2.56 2.22 2.19
CA TYR A 111 -1.19 2.03 1.71
C TYR A 111 -0.18 2.97 2.36
N MET A 112 -0.64 3.95 3.14
CA MET A 112 0.23 4.98 3.69
C MET A 112 0.96 4.46 4.92
N ALA A 113 2.26 4.73 4.98
CA ALA A 113 3.06 4.42 6.15
C ALA A 113 2.54 5.17 7.39
N PRO A 114 2.62 4.58 8.59
CA PRO A 114 2.03 5.15 9.80
C PRO A 114 2.63 6.50 10.19
N GLU A 115 3.90 6.75 9.89
CA GLU A 115 4.53 8.06 10.07
C GLU A 115 3.93 9.14 9.18
N ILE A 116 3.50 8.79 7.96
CA ILE A 116 2.86 9.72 7.03
C ILE A 116 1.43 10.02 7.49
N LEU A 117 0.71 9.03 8.02
CA LEU A 117 -0.59 9.25 8.66
C LEU A 117 -0.50 10.21 9.87
N ARG A 118 0.67 10.29 10.52
CA ARG A 118 0.98 11.26 11.59
C ARG A 118 1.41 12.64 11.05
N GLY A 119 1.48 12.82 9.74
CA GLY A 119 1.93 14.04 9.09
C GLY A 119 3.44 14.26 9.12
N LYS A 120 4.24 13.20 9.32
CA LYS A 120 5.69 13.26 9.08
C LYS A 120 5.96 13.30 7.57
N PRO A 121 7.07 13.90 7.11
CA PRO A 121 7.41 13.98 5.69
C PRO A 121 7.54 12.61 5.03
N HIS A 122 7.24 12.56 3.73
CA HIS A 122 7.50 11.37 2.93
C HIS A 122 9.00 11.11 2.76
N THR A 123 9.35 9.83 2.68
CA THR A 123 10.71 9.33 2.51
C THR A 123 10.72 8.16 1.51
N LEU A 124 11.90 7.76 1.04
CA LEU A 124 12.05 6.52 0.26
C LEU A 124 11.47 5.30 1.02
N ALA A 125 11.68 5.25 2.35
CA ALA A 125 11.15 4.22 3.21
C ALA A 125 9.61 4.24 3.31
N SER A 126 8.97 5.42 3.14
CA SER A 126 7.51 5.51 3.08
C SER A 126 6.92 4.89 1.82
N ASP A 127 7.61 5.00 0.67
CA ASP A 127 7.20 4.28 -0.55
C ASP A 127 7.41 2.76 -0.39
N VAL A 128 8.47 2.33 0.33
CA VAL A 128 8.71 0.90 0.62
C VAL A 128 7.59 0.30 1.48
N TYR A 129 7.04 1.06 2.42
CA TYR A 129 5.86 0.62 3.17
C TYR A 129 4.69 0.36 2.22
N SER A 130 4.38 1.33 1.34
CA SER A 130 3.31 1.17 0.35
C SER A 130 3.55 -0.04 -0.55
N LEU A 131 4.80 -0.26 -0.97
CA LEU A 131 5.20 -1.44 -1.74
C LEU A 131 4.85 -2.72 -0.99
N GLY A 132 5.23 -2.87 0.28
CA GLY A 132 4.91 -4.06 1.08
C GLY A 132 3.41 -4.38 1.11
N VAL A 133 2.56 -3.36 1.29
CA VAL A 133 1.10 -3.51 1.23
C VAL A 133 0.63 -3.97 -0.15
N ILE A 134 1.18 -3.39 -1.23
CA ILE A 134 0.85 -3.75 -2.62
C ILE A 134 1.27 -5.18 -2.94
N LEU A 135 2.44 -5.62 -2.50
CA LEU A 135 2.90 -7.00 -2.67
C LEU A 135 1.90 -7.98 -2.06
N ASN A 136 1.44 -7.72 -0.82
CA ASN A 136 0.44 -8.55 -0.18
C ASN A 136 -0.90 -8.54 -0.92
N GLU A 137 -1.34 -7.41 -1.47
CA GLU A 137 -2.57 -7.36 -2.26
C GLU A 137 -2.46 -8.13 -3.58
N ILE A 138 -1.31 -8.11 -4.26
CA ILE A 138 -1.11 -8.94 -5.46
C ILE A 138 -1.16 -10.43 -5.10
N ILE A 139 -0.60 -10.81 -3.96
CA ILE A 139 -0.62 -12.20 -3.48
C ILE A 139 -2.00 -12.61 -2.99
N THR A 140 -2.79 -11.73 -2.39
CA THR A 140 -4.10 -12.09 -1.83
C THR A 140 -5.27 -11.80 -2.76
N VAL A 141 -5.09 -10.95 -3.78
CA VAL A 141 -6.13 -10.25 -4.56
C VAL A 141 -7.16 -9.49 -3.71
N ILE A 142 -6.90 -9.35 -2.41
CA ILE A 142 -7.79 -8.73 -1.44
C ILE A 142 -7.23 -7.35 -1.09
N PRO A 143 -7.99 -6.28 -1.34
CA PRO A 143 -7.59 -4.95 -0.91
C PRO A 143 -7.30 -4.88 0.60
N PRO A 144 -6.25 -4.14 1.03
CA PRO A 144 -5.93 -4.01 2.44
C PRO A 144 -7.11 -3.39 3.21
N PHE A 145 -7.45 -3.98 4.36
CA PHE A 145 -8.52 -3.51 5.26
C PHE A 145 -9.92 -3.42 4.63
N ASN A 146 -10.18 -4.21 3.59
CA ASN A 146 -11.44 -4.20 2.83
C ASN A 146 -12.71 -4.43 3.64
N ASN A 147 -12.63 -5.08 4.78
CA ASN A 147 -13.79 -5.46 5.59
C ASN A 147 -14.22 -4.39 6.61
N GLN A 148 -13.62 -3.20 6.61
CA GLN A 148 -13.91 -2.15 7.58
C GLN A 148 -13.91 -0.74 6.98
N PRO A 149 -14.48 0.27 7.67
CA PRO A 149 -14.37 1.67 7.27
C PRO A 149 -12.93 2.17 7.19
N HIS A 150 -12.65 3.09 6.28
CA HIS A 150 -11.37 3.80 6.21
C HIS A 150 -11.51 5.16 6.91
N ASP A 151 -11.47 5.16 8.24
CA ASP A 151 -11.65 6.34 9.09
C ASP A 151 -10.53 6.47 10.14
N GLN A 152 -10.71 7.36 11.12
CA GLN A 152 -9.73 7.62 12.17
C GLN A 152 -9.39 6.38 13.02
N TYR A 153 -10.33 5.45 13.21
CA TYR A 153 -10.06 4.23 13.98
C TYR A 153 -9.11 3.30 13.23
N LEU A 154 -9.25 3.22 11.90
CA LEU A 154 -8.29 2.46 11.09
C LEU A 154 -6.91 3.11 11.12
N ALA A 155 -6.82 4.44 11.00
CA ALA A 155 -5.54 5.14 11.11
C ALA A 155 -4.88 4.91 12.48
N LEU A 156 -5.66 4.95 13.56
CA LEU A 156 -5.21 4.63 14.91
C LEU A 156 -4.70 3.19 15.01
N ASP A 157 -5.46 2.23 14.46
CA ASP A 157 -5.08 0.82 14.48
C ASP A 157 -3.80 0.55 13.69
N ILE A 158 -3.61 1.19 12.53
CA ILE A 158 -2.38 1.10 11.72
C ILE A 158 -1.16 1.59 12.52
N CYS A 159 -1.28 2.72 13.24
CA CYS A 159 -0.22 3.21 14.13
C CYS A 159 0.02 2.27 15.32
N ARG A 160 -1.01 1.59 15.83
CA ARG A 160 -0.90 0.57 16.88
C ARG A 160 -0.36 -0.79 16.38
N GLY A 161 -0.02 -0.87 15.10
CA GLY A 161 0.64 -2.05 14.52
C GLY A 161 -0.28 -2.99 13.75
N LEU A 162 -1.53 -2.62 13.49
CA LEU A 162 -2.39 -3.38 12.58
C LEU A 162 -1.76 -3.42 11.17
N ARG A 163 -1.70 -4.61 10.58
CA ARG A 163 -1.27 -4.83 9.19
C ARG A 163 -2.29 -5.72 8.46
N PRO A 164 -2.31 -5.68 7.12
CA PRO A 164 -3.08 -6.64 6.33
C PRO A 164 -2.69 -8.09 6.65
N ASN A 165 -3.66 -9.00 6.58
CA ASN A 165 -3.39 -10.42 6.76
C ASN A 165 -2.59 -10.98 5.58
N ILE A 166 -1.55 -11.76 5.87
CA ILE A 166 -0.80 -12.54 4.89
C ILE A 166 -1.38 -13.96 4.87
N LYS A 167 -1.69 -14.49 3.68
CA LYS A 167 -2.21 -15.86 3.52
C LYS A 167 -1.11 -16.88 3.87
N ALA A 168 -1.47 -17.95 4.57
CA ALA A 168 -0.53 -18.97 5.06
C ALA A 168 0.24 -19.67 3.93
N GLU A 169 -0.32 -19.71 2.73
CA GLU A 169 0.27 -20.28 1.52
C GLU A 169 1.38 -19.40 0.90
N THR A 170 1.58 -18.18 1.42
CA THR A 170 2.63 -17.27 0.96
C THR A 170 4.00 -17.86 1.33
N PRO A 171 4.97 -17.92 0.40
CA PRO A 171 6.32 -18.40 0.71
C PRO A 171 6.92 -17.64 1.88
N TYR A 172 7.55 -18.37 2.81
CA TYR A 172 8.05 -17.79 4.06
C TYR A 172 8.98 -16.58 3.84
N SER A 173 9.95 -16.68 2.92
CA SER A 173 10.86 -15.57 2.60
C SER A 173 10.16 -14.36 1.96
N LEU A 174 9.05 -14.58 1.23
CA LEU A 174 8.24 -13.49 0.67
C LEU A 174 7.37 -12.84 1.76
N LYS A 175 6.85 -13.63 2.70
CA LYS A 175 6.18 -13.14 3.91
C LYS A 175 7.12 -12.25 4.74
N GLU A 176 8.33 -12.73 5.04
CA GLU A 176 9.32 -11.94 5.77
C GLU A 176 9.69 -10.64 5.05
N LEU A 177 9.81 -10.67 3.72
CA LEU A 177 10.08 -9.48 2.92
C LEU A 177 8.94 -8.45 3.07
N ILE A 178 7.69 -8.88 2.92
CA ILE A 178 6.51 -8.02 3.11
C ILE A 178 6.50 -7.44 4.52
N GLU A 179 6.78 -8.27 5.53
CA GLU A 179 6.80 -7.88 6.93
C GLU A 179 7.89 -6.84 7.24
N LYS A 180 9.06 -6.98 6.64
CA LYS A 180 10.13 -5.96 6.72
C LYS A 180 9.75 -4.67 6.00
N CYS A 181 9.10 -4.74 4.83
CA CYS A 181 8.70 -3.56 4.07
C CYS A 181 7.73 -2.65 4.85
N TRP A 182 6.78 -3.22 5.59
CA TRP A 182 5.78 -2.45 6.34
C TRP A 182 6.08 -2.27 7.84
N ASN A 183 7.37 -2.35 8.21
CA ASN A 183 7.81 -2.12 9.59
C ASN A 183 7.37 -0.72 10.07
N ALA A 184 6.91 -0.62 11.31
CA ALA A 184 6.53 0.65 11.92
C ALA A 184 7.66 1.68 11.95
N ASN A 185 8.90 1.22 12.19
CA ASN A 185 10.10 2.05 12.11
C ASN A 185 10.59 2.12 10.65
N PRO A 186 10.67 3.32 10.03
CA PRO A 186 11.16 3.47 8.66
C PRO A 186 12.59 2.99 8.43
N GLU A 187 13.47 3.10 9.44
CA GLU A 187 14.88 2.72 9.33
C GLU A 187 15.09 1.20 9.28
N ASP A 188 14.11 0.43 9.77
CA ASP A 188 14.15 -1.04 9.73
C ASP A 188 13.59 -1.61 8.42
N ARG A 189 13.16 -0.74 7.49
CA ARG A 189 12.65 -1.15 6.17
C ARG A 189 13.82 -1.30 5.19
N PRO A 190 13.82 -2.35 4.36
CA PRO A 190 14.88 -2.55 3.38
C PRO A 190 14.86 -1.47 2.29
N ALA A 191 16.02 -1.17 1.72
CA ALA A 191 16.07 -0.32 0.54
C ALA A 191 15.45 -1.04 -0.67
N SER A 192 14.85 -0.30 -1.61
CA SER A 192 14.25 -0.88 -2.82
C SER A 192 15.21 -1.73 -3.65
N LYS A 193 16.51 -1.40 -3.62
CA LYS A 193 17.58 -2.21 -4.23
C LYS A 193 17.73 -3.59 -3.60
N GLU A 194 17.64 -3.67 -2.26
CA GLU A 194 17.76 -4.94 -1.52
C GLU A 194 16.56 -5.84 -1.79
N ILE A 195 15.36 -5.24 -1.84
CA ILE A 195 14.11 -5.91 -2.21
C ILE A 195 14.23 -6.53 -3.60
N LEU A 196 14.67 -5.73 -4.59
CA LEU A 196 14.83 -6.19 -5.97
C LEU A 196 15.88 -7.31 -6.08
N TYR A 197 16.98 -7.21 -5.35
CA TYR A 197 18.02 -8.24 -5.32
C TYR A 197 17.49 -9.57 -4.78
N LEU A 198 16.81 -9.55 -3.63
CA LEU A 198 16.21 -10.74 -3.02
C LEU A 198 15.19 -11.39 -3.96
N LEU A 199 14.31 -10.60 -4.56
CA LEU A 199 13.34 -11.11 -5.52
C LEU A 199 14.01 -11.71 -6.75
N SER A 200 15.07 -11.09 -7.28
CA SER A 200 15.81 -11.62 -8.44
C SER A 200 16.46 -12.96 -8.14
N ASP A 201 17.08 -13.10 -6.96
CA ASP A 201 17.69 -14.36 -6.50
C ASP A 201 16.66 -15.48 -6.35
N LYS A 202 15.50 -15.16 -5.76
CA LYS A 202 14.47 -16.14 -5.40
C LYS A 202 13.41 -16.38 -6.48
N LEU A 203 13.37 -15.59 -7.55
CA LEU A 203 12.29 -15.64 -8.54
C LEU A 203 12.09 -17.04 -9.14
N SER A 204 13.19 -17.69 -9.53
CA SER A 204 13.16 -19.04 -10.11
C SER A 204 12.67 -20.10 -9.12
N GLU A 205 12.96 -19.93 -7.84
CA GLU A 205 12.48 -20.79 -6.76
C GLU A 205 10.96 -20.61 -6.59
N TYR A 206 10.51 -19.36 -6.43
CA TYR A 206 9.09 -19.04 -6.28
C TYR A 206 8.22 -19.52 -7.44
N LYS A 207 8.71 -19.43 -8.68
CA LYS A 207 7.97 -19.89 -9.87
C LYS A 207 7.76 -21.41 -9.90
N LYS A 208 8.63 -22.18 -9.27
CA LYS A 208 8.54 -23.65 -9.20
C LYS A 208 7.65 -24.15 -8.06
N MET A 209 7.29 -23.29 -7.12
CA MET A 209 6.47 -23.70 -5.97
C MET A 209 5.04 -24.02 -6.42
N PRO A 210 4.47 -25.17 -6.04
CA PRO A 210 3.10 -25.56 -6.38
C PRO A 210 2.10 -24.83 -5.48
N ILE A 211 2.06 -23.50 -5.57
CA ILE A 211 1.20 -22.67 -4.74
C ILE A 211 -0.21 -22.69 -5.31
N ARG A 212 -1.11 -23.34 -4.59
CA ARG A 212 -2.55 -23.19 -4.77
C ARG A 212 -3.05 -22.24 -3.71
N LEU A 213 -3.10 -20.96 -4.04
CA LEU A 213 -3.80 -20.00 -3.21
C LEU A 213 -5.28 -20.38 -3.22
N SER A 214 -5.81 -20.75 -2.06
CA SER A 214 -7.17 -21.27 -1.89
C SER A 214 -8.21 -20.17 -2.05
N TYR A 215 -8.48 -19.80 -3.30
CA TYR A 215 -9.48 -18.80 -3.66
C TYR A 215 -10.85 -19.42 -3.82
N ASN A 216 -11.58 -19.69 -2.74
CA ASN A 216 -13.03 -19.87 -2.83
C ASN A 216 -13.74 -18.50 -2.96
N LEU A 217 -13.32 -17.69 -3.95
CA LEU A 217 -13.84 -16.33 -4.20
C LEU A 217 -15.29 -16.33 -4.68
N ASN A 218 -15.82 -17.48 -5.13
CA ASN A 218 -17.22 -17.63 -5.52
C ASN A 218 -18.17 -17.83 -4.32
N GLU A 219 -17.65 -18.16 -3.13
CA GLU A 219 -18.42 -18.34 -1.89
C GLU A 219 -18.08 -17.30 -0.82
N SER A 220 -16.93 -16.62 -0.94
CA SER A 220 -16.48 -15.64 0.05
C SER A 220 -16.80 -14.20 -0.37
N ASN A 221 -17.48 -13.46 0.51
CA ASN A 221 -17.67 -11.99 0.39
C ASN A 221 -16.34 -11.20 0.53
N GLU A 222 -15.17 -11.86 0.50
CA GLU A 222 -13.84 -11.26 0.70
C GLU A 222 -13.47 -10.26 -0.41
N LEU A 223 -14.09 -10.30 -1.58
CA LEU A 223 -13.86 -9.27 -2.61
C LEU A 223 -14.78 -8.04 -2.45
N GLN A 224 -15.86 -8.17 -1.67
CA GLN A 224 -16.77 -7.06 -1.45
C GLN A 224 -16.22 -6.15 -0.36
N SER A 225 -15.73 -4.98 -0.77
CA SER A 225 -15.28 -3.98 0.18
C SER A 225 -16.46 -3.42 0.99
N HIS A 226 -16.19 -3.15 2.26
CA HIS A 226 -17.06 -2.40 3.13
C HIS A 226 -17.47 -1.07 2.45
N PRO A 227 -18.73 -0.62 2.53
CA PRO A 227 -19.19 0.58 1.81
C PRO A 227 -18.42 1.87 2.14
N GLN A 228 -17.82 1.92 3.33
CA GLN A 228 -16.99 3.04 3.81
C GLN A 228 -15.47 2.82 3.61
N ALA A 229 -15.06 1.74 2.93
CA ALA A 229 -13.68 1.55 2.51
C ALA A 229 -13.38 2.40 1.27
N ILE A 230 -12.32 3.21 1.33
CA ILE A 230 -11.97 4.19 0.29
C ILE A 230 -10.57 3.89 -0.24
N TYR A 231 -10.50 3.55 -1.53
CA TYR A 231 -9.27 3.19 -2.25
C TYR A 231 -8.89 4.20 -3.34
N LYS A 232 -9.24 5.48 -3.11
CA LYS A 232 -8.88 6.60 -3.97
C LYS A 232 -8.21 7.67 -3.11
N SER A 233 -7.26 8.39 -3.68
CA SER A 233 -6.53 9.43 -2.98
C SER A 233 -7.48 10.54 -2.55
N ARG A 234 -7.31 11.02 -1.32
CA ARG A 234 -8.08 12.14 -0.76
C ARG A 234 -7.28 12.85 0.30
N LEU A 235 -7.72 14.06 0.66
CA LEU A 235 -7.22 14.75 1.84
C LEU A 235 -7.62 13.96 3.10
N LEU A 236 -6.65 13.74 3.98
CA LEU A 236 -6.77 13.05 5.25
C LEU A 236 -6.37 14.01 6.36
N ASN A 237 -7.17 14.02 7.42
CA ASN A 237 -6.93 14.85 8.59
C ASN A 237 -7.17 14.01 9.85
N PHE A 238 -6.13 13.31 10.29
CA PHE A 238 -6.16 12.55 11.54
C PHE A 238 -5.43 13.30 12.62
N GLN A 239 -6.04 13.37 13.80
CA GLN A 239 -5.49 14.04 14.96
C GLN A 239 -5.14 13.00 16.03
N ASN A 240 -4.09 13.30 16.81
CA ASN A 240 -3.74 12.55 18.01
C ASN A 240 -3.48 11.05 17.78
N LEU A 241 -2.91 10.68 16.63
CA LEU A 241 -2.42 9.31 16.42
C LEU A 241 -1.24 9.04 17.39
N PRO A 242 -1.02 7.78 17.83
CA PRO A 242 0.11 7.38 18.68
C PRO A 242 1.38 7.14 17.84
N GLU A 243 2.55 7.13 18.47
CA GLU A 243 3.79 6.76 17.76
C GLU A 243 3.65 5.34 17.18
N PRO A 244 4.13 5.09 15.94
CA PRO A 244 3.94 3.81 15.30
C PRO A 244 4.71 2.69 16.01
N ILE A 245 4.04 1.57 16.26
CA ILE A 245 4.65 0.35 16.80
C ILE A 245 4.37 -0.85 15.91
N ASN A 246 5.22 -1.87 16.00
CA ASN A 246 4.93 -3.19 15.44
C ASN A 246 4.08 -3.97 16.44
N CYS A 247 3.06 -4.66 15.96
CA CYS A 247 2.26 -5.55 16.80
C CYS A 247 2.93 -6.94 16.82
N PRO A 248 3.43 -7.43 17.98
CA PRO A 248 4.15 -8.70 18.05
C PRO A 248 3.24 -9.91 17.79
N ASN A 249 1.94 -9.81 18.08
CA ASN A 249 0.96 -10.86 17.80
C ASN A 249 -0.32 -10.27 17.17
N HIS A 250 -0.44 -10.39 15.84
CA HIS A 250 -1.61 -9.88 15.12
C HIS A 250 -2.92 -10.59 15.47
N GLN A 251 -2.89 -11.83 15.98
CA GLN A 251 -4.10 -12.56 16.38
C GLN A 251 -4.76 -11.98 17.63
N GLU A 252 -3.97 -11.32 18.47
CA GLU A 252 -4.43 -10.67 19.72
C GLU A 252 -4.71 -9.17 19.52
N PHE A 253 -4.64 -8.67 18.28
CA PHE A 253 -4.85 -7.25 18.00
C PHE A 253 -6.30 -6.85 18.29
N VAL A 254 -6.50 -6.01 19.31
CA VAL A 254 -7.81 -5.45 19.65
C VAL A 254 -8.00 -4.10 18.94
N SER A 255 -8.89 -4.10 17.94
CA SER A 255 -9.22 -2.90 17.17
C SER A 255 -9.82 -1.81 18.05
N SER A 256 -9.39 -0.57 17.79
CA SER A 256 -9.88 0.65 18.46
C SER A 256 -11.38 0.90 18.24
N ARG A 257 -12.00 0.21 17.28
CA ARG A 257 -13.45 0.27 17.04
C ARG A 257 -14.26 -0.45 18.13
N HIS A 258 -13.68 -1.49 18.74
CA HIS A 258 -14.35 -2.27 19.77
C HIS A 258 -14.15 -1.57 21.12
N ILE A 259 -14.93 -0.51 21.35
CA ILE A 259 -15.02 0.12 22.67
C ILE A 259 -15.77 -0.84 23.58
N MET A 260 -15.09 -1.41 24.58
CA MET A 260 -15.78 -2.10 25.67
C MET A 260 -16.49 -1.03 26.50
N LYS A 261 -17.84 -1.01 26.46
CA LYS A 261 -18.62 -0.24 27.44
C LYS A 261 -18.47 -0.93 28.79
N ILE A 262 -17.58 -0.43 29.64
CA ILE A 262 -17.59 -0.82 31.05
C ILE A 262 -18.60 0.09 31.75
N GLN A 263 -19.72 -0.49 32.16
CA GLN A 263 -20.72 0.19 32.96
C GLN A 263 -20.33 0.00 34.44
N THR A 264 -19.74 1.02 35.05
CA THR A 264 -19.48 1.06 36.50
C THR A 264 -20.38 2.14 37.11
N GLY A 265 -21.58 1.75 37.56
CA GLY A 265 -22.57 2.67 38.13
C GLY A 265 -23.15 3.68 37.13
N ASP A 266 -23.39 4.92 37.58
CA ASP A 266 -24.03 6.01 36.82
C ASP A 266 -23.14 6.69 35.76
N PHE A 267 -21.94 6.15 35.50
CA PHE A 267 -21.01 6.69 34.51
C PHE A 267 -20.73 5.68 33.40
N ILE A 268 -20.89 6.12 32.15
CA ILE A 268 -20.36 5.41 30.98
C ILE A 268 -18.90 5.84 30.84
N ILE A 269 -17.97 4.95 31.22
CA ILE A 269 -16.54 5.16 30.97
C ILE A 269 -16.21 4.61 29.59
N MET A 270 -15.87 5.48 28.63
CA MET A 270 -15.28 5.05 27.36
C MET A 270 -13.78 4.79 27.56
N ILE A 271 -13.41 3.54 27.81
CA ILE A 271 -11.99 3.16 27.88
C ILE A 271 -11.56 2.70 26.49
N SER A 272 -10.89 3.58 25.75
CA SER A 272 -9.94 3.12 24.74
C SER A 272 -8.73 2.57 25.51
N PHE A 273 -8.40 1.30 25.36
CA PHE A 273 -7.17 0.75 25.94
C PHE A 273 -5.96 1.44 25.29
N ILE A 274 -5.50 2.53 25.91
CA ILE A 274 -4.17 3.07 25.73
C ILE A 274 -3.30 2.25 26.69
N TYR A 275 -2.92 1.04 26.31
CA TYR A 275 -1.82 0.36 26.99
C TYR A 275 -0.53 1.05 26.55
N LEU A 276 -0.05 1.99 27.37
CA LEU A 276 1.34 2.42 27.37
C LEU A 276 2.13 1.31 28.05
N ASN A 277 2.95 0.58 27.28
CA ASN A 277 4.11 -0.11 27.81
C ASN A 277 5.34 0.71 27.45
#